data_AF-E8X3A7-F1
#
_entry.id   AF-E8X3A7-F1
#
_cell.length_a   1.000
_cell.length_b   1.000
_cell.length_c   1.000
_cell.angle_alpha   90.00
_cell.angle_beta   90.00
_cell.angle_gamma   90.00
#
_symmetry.space_group_name_H-M   'P 1'
#
loop_
_entity.id
_entity.type
_entity.pdbx_description
1 polymer ?
#
loop_
_entity_poly.entity_id
_entity_poly.type
_entity_poly.pdbx_seq_one_letter_code
_entity_poly.pdbx_strand_id
1 'polypeptide(L)'
;MCHAEDGSVPFQEWLFDSLDVRTRARITVRIDRIEDGNFGDVKPVGEGVSELRVDFGPGYRVYFGQKGNEVHLIRGGSKGTQTADIAAAKDFWRKHG
;
A
#
# COMPACT_ATOMS: atom_id res chain seq x y z
N MET A 1 -9.62 0.40 1.81
CA MET A 1 -9.11 -0.27 0.59
C MET A 1 -9.54 0.55 -0.62
N CYS A 2 -8.76 0.59 -1.70
CA CYS A 2 -9.14 1.23 -2.97
C CYS A 2 -9.58 0.15 -3.97
N HIS A 3 -10.73 0.37 -4.61
CA HIS A 3 -11.39 -0.62 -5.48
C HIS A 3 -11.43 -0.11 -6.92
N ALA A 4 -11.21 -1.00 -7.88
CA ALA A 4 -11.47 -0.70 -9.28
C ALA A 4 -12.96 -0.86 -9.61
N GLU A 5 -13.38 -0.35 -10.77
CA GLU A 5 -14.76 -0.45 -11.25
C GLU A 5 -15.20 -1.89 -11.51
N ASP A 6 -14.26 -2.78 -11.87
CA ASP A 6 -14.50 -4.21 -12.08
C ASP A 6 -14.54 -5.02 -10.76
N GLY A 7 -14.37 -4.36 -9.62
CA GLY A 7 -14.35 -4.97 -8.29
C GLY A 7 -12.99 -5.48 -7.85
N SER A 8 -11.93 -5.40 -8.68
CA SER A 8 -10.57 -5.78 -8.28
C SER A 8 -10.04 -4.89 -7.16
N VAL A 9 -9.20 -5.49 -6.31
CA VAL A 9 -8.61 -4.81 -5.15
C VAL A 9 -7.13 -5.14 -5.11
N PRO A 10 -6.28 -4.35 -5.80
CA PRO A 10 -4.89 -4.73 -6.05
C PRO A 10 -4.07 -4.96 -4.77
N PHE A 11 -4.36 -4.21 -3.70
CA PHE A 11 -3.73 -4.46 -2.40
C PHE A 11 -4.11 -5.83 -1.82
N GLN A 12 -5.38 -6.23 -1.94
CA GLN A 12 -5.83 -7.52 -1.43
C GLN A 12 -5.21 -8.66 -2.24
N GLU A 13 -5.25 -8.59 -3.56
CA GLU A 13 -4.62 -9.56 -4.46
C GLU A 13 -3.13 -9.72 -4.13
N TRP A 14 -2.39 -8.61 -4.03
CA TRP A 14 -0.99 -8.66 -3.62
C TRP A 14 -0.81 -9.31 -2.23
N LEU A 15 -1.62 -8.89 -1.25
CA LEU A 15 -1.49 -9.37 0.12
C LEU A 15 -1.73 -10.89 0.19
N PHE A 16 -2.77 -11.41 -0.45
CA PHE A 16 -3.21 -12.80 -0.34
C PHE A 16 -2.54 -13.74 -1.33
N ASP A 17 -2.22 -13.27 -2.54
CA ASP A 17 -1.72 -14.13 -3.62
C ASP A 17 -0.19 -14.13 -3.70
N SER A 18 0.47 -13.04 -3.26
CA SER A 18 1.92 -12.90 -3.38
C SER A 18 2.69 -13.15 -2.07
N LEU A 19 2.03 -13.15 -0.91
CA LEU A 19 2.70 -13.23 0.39
C LEU A 19 2.30 -14.45 1.21
N ASP A 20 3.28 -15.06 1.87
CA ASP A 20 3.03 -16.10 2.86
C ASP A 20 2.27 -15.56 4.09
N VAL A 21 1.71 -16.47 4.90
CA VAL A 21 0.90 -16.14 6.09
C VAL A 21 1.65 -15.26 7.09
N ARG A 22 2.95 -15.52 7.32
CA ARG A 22 3.75 -14.77 8.30
C ARG A 22 4.04 -13.36 7.80
N THR A 23 4.36 -13.23 6.53
CA THR A 23 4.59 -11.94 5.87
C THR A 23 3.32 -11.10 5.89
N ARG A 24 2.16 -11.68 5.56
CA ARG A 24 0.85 -11.02 5.67
C ARG A 24 0.59 -10.46 7.05
N ALA A 25 0.73 -11.30 8.09
CA ALA A 25 0.49 -10.88 9.47
C ALA A 25 1.35 -9.66 9.87
N ARG A 26 2.62 -9.63 9.45
CA ARG A 26 3.52 -8.49 9.72
C ARG A 26 3.11 -7.21 8.99
N ILE A 27 2.63 -7.33 7.76
CA ILE A 27 2.12 -6.19 6.99
C ILE A 27 0.84 -5.65 7.61
N THR A 28 -0.12 -6.53 7.96
CA THR A 28 -1.38 -6.13 8.62
C THR A 28 -1.11 -5.39 9.92
N VAL A 29 -0.29 -5.94 10.83
CA VAL A 29 0.08 -5.26 12.08
C VAL A 29 0.71 -3.88 11.83
N ARG A 30 1.44 -3.72 10.72
CA ARG A 30 2.05 -2.44 10.39
C ARG A 30 1.04 -1.41 9.89
N ILE A 31 0.01 -1.86 9.18
CA ILE A 31 -1.12 -1.06 8.70
C ILE A 31 -2.00 -0.63 9.88
N ASP A 32 -2.34 -1.54 10.79
CA ASP A 32 -3.15 -1.24 11.97
C ASP A 32 -2.54 -0.08 12.78
N ARG A 33 -1.20 -0.04 12.89
CA ARG A 33 -0.49 1.06 13.55
C ARG A 33 -0.65 2.41 12.85
N ILE A 34 -0.83 2.44 11.53
CA ILE A 34 -1.13 3.69 10.81
C ILE A 34 -2.53 4.19 11.21
N GLU A 35 -3.51 3.29 11.34
CA GLU A 35 -4.87 3.65 11.78
C GLU A 35 -4.87 4.30 13.16
N ASP A 36 -3.97 3.84 14.05
CA ASP A 36 -3.74 4.44 15.37
C ASP A 36 -2.95 5.77 15.35
N GLY A 37 -2.67 6.32 14.16
CA GLY A 37 -1.88 7.55 13.98
C GLY A 37 -0.35 7.36 14.10
N ASN A 38 0.12 6.12 14.24
CA ASN A 38 1.54 5.78 14.31
C ASN A 38 2.09 5.44 12.92
N PHE A 39 2.17 6.47 12.08
CA PHE A 39 2.60 6.34 10.67
C PHE A 39 4.00 5.74 10.53
N GLY A 40 4.91 5.96 11.48
CA GLY A 40 6.30 5.51 11.42
C GLY A 40 6.99 5.99 10.14
N ASP A 41 7.60 5.07 9.37
CA ASP A 41 8.28 5.43 8.13
C ASP A 41 7.34 5.50 6.91
N VAL A 42 6.76 6.68 6.70
CA VAL A 42 5.90 7.03 5.55
C VAL A 42 6.52 8.17 4.75
N LYS A 43 6.42 8.10 3.42
CA LYS A 43 6.88 9.16 2.51
C LYS A 43 5.84 9.48 1.44
N PRO A 44 5.58 10.75 1.13
CA PRO A 44 4.83 11.11 -0.06
C PRO A 44 5.63 10.73 -1.30
N VAL A 45 4.98 10.11 -2.27
CA VAL A 45 5.57 9.79 -3.59
C VAL A 45 4.96 10.63 -4.72
N GLY A 46 4.05 11.55 -4.37
CA GLY A 46 3.41 12.52 -5.26
C GLY A 46 2.04 12.06 -5.76
N GLU A 47 1.30 12.98 -6.37
CA GLU A 47 -0.03 12.73 -6.95
C GLU A 47 -1.05 12.17 -5.94
N GLY A 48 -0.97 12.62 -4.68
CA GLY A 48 -1.86 12.17 -3.61
C GLY A 48 -1.55 10.76 -3.06
N VAL A 49 -0.47 10.13 -3.51
CA VAL A 49 -0.03 8.81 -3.04
C VAL A 49 1.13 8.94 -2.06
N SER A 50 1.07 8.13 -1.00
CA SER A 50 2.13 7.93 -0.02
C SER A 50 2.56 6.47 0.03
N GLU A 51 3.80 6.25 0.44
CA GLU A 51 4.42 4.95 0.62
C GLU A 51 4.73 4.72 2.10
N LEU A 52 4.22 3.63 2.65
CA LEU A 52 4.67 3.04 3.91
C LEU A 52 5.84 2.09 3.63
N ARG A 53 6.96 2.30 4.31
CA ARG A 53 8.15 1.46 4.21
C ARG A 53 8.20 0.45 5.36
N VAL A 54 8.31 -0.82 5.01
CA VAL A 54 8.36 -1.93 5.96
C VAL A 54 9.65 -2.72 5.75
N ASP A 55 10.67 -2.38 6.52
CA ASP A 55 12.05 -2.84 6.30
C ASP A 55 12.30 -4.21 6.94
N PHE A 56 11.80 -5.25 6.28
CA PHE A 56 12.19 -6.65 6.49
C PHE A 56 12.14 -7.44 5.19
N GLY A 57 12.83 -8.58 5.14
CA GLY A 57 12.87 -9.42 3.94
C GLY A 57 13.34 -8.60 2.72
N PRO A 58 12.59 -8.58 1.59
CA PRO A 58 12.93 -7.79 0.42
C PRO A 58 12.73 -6.26 0.59
N GLY A 59 12.26 -5.82 1.76
CA GLY A 59 11.89 -4.43 2.03
C GLY A 59 10.54 -4.10 1.42
N TYR A 60 9.47 -4.53 2.07
CA TYR A 60 8.11 -4.34 1.56
C TYR A 60 7.68 -2.87 1.57
N ARG A 61 6.81 -2.53 0.62
CA ARG A 61 6.23 -1.19 0.45
C ARG A 61 4.72 -1.31 0.32
N VAL A 62 3.99 -0.42 0.98
CA VAL A 62 2.53 -0.32 0.85
C VAL A 62 2.20 1.08 0.38
N TYR A 63 1.46 1.18 -0.71
CA TYR A 63 1.06 2.43 -1.33
C TYR A 63 -0.39 2.72 -0.98
N PHE A 64 -0.65 3.94 -0.56
CA PHE A 64 -1.98 4.37 -0.15
C PHE A 64 -2.25 5.83 -0.53
N GLY A 65 -3.52 6.11 -0.79
CA GLY A 65 -4.04 7.46 -0.92
C GLY A 65 -4.70 7.89 0.39
N GLN A 66 -4.88 9.19 0.59
CA GLN A 66 -5.57 9.72 1.76
C GLN A 66 -6.62 10.76 1.34
N LYS A 67 -7.84 10.60 1.85
CA LYS A 67 -8.95 11.54 1.71
C LYS A 67 -9.41 11.98 3.09
N GLY A 68 -9.08 13.21 3.48
CA GLY A 68 -9.29 13.67 4.85
C GLY A 68 -8.54 12.79 5.85
N ASN A 69 -9.27 12.11 6.73
CA ASN A 69 -8.69 11.19 7.72
C ASN A 69 -8.72 9.72 7.26
N GLU A 70 -9.28 9.43 6.09
CA GLU A 70 -9.40 8.07 5.58
C GLU A 70 -8.19 7.67 4.75
N VAL A 71 -7.61 6.52 5.08
CA VAL A 71 -6.48 5.92 4.37
C VAL A 71 -7.00 4.81 3.44
N HIS A 72 -6.71 4.94 2.15
CA HIS A 72 -7.09 3.97 1.13
C HIS A 72 -5.87 3.20 0.65
N LEU A 73 -5.73 1.95 1.09
CA LEU A 73 -4.70 1.03 0.60
C LEU A 73 -4.92 0.73 -0.88
N ILE A 74 -3.90 0.99 -1.71
CA ILE A 74 -3.98 0.87 -3.17
C ILE A 74 -3.32 -0.44 -3.62
N ARG A 75 -2.06 -0.65 -3.24
CA ARG A 75 -1.23 -1.76 -3.69
C ARG A 75 -0.08 -1.98 -2.69
N GLY A 76 0.51 -3.17 -2.69
CA GLY A 76 1.81 -3.39 -2.08
C GLY A 76 2.84 -3.94 -3.06
N GLY A 77 4.08 -3.95 -2.61
CA GLY A 77 5.22 -4.37 -3.41
C GLY A 77 6.47 -4.47 -2.57
N SER A 78 7.62 -4.32 -3.21
CA SER A 78 8.92 -4.40 -2.54
C SER A 78 9.86 -3.31 -3.04
N LYS A 79 10.98 -3.13 -2.34
CA LYS A 79 12.04 -2.21 -2.76
C LYS A 79 12.53 -2.50 -4.19
N GLY A 80 12.52 -3.77 -4.62
CA GLY A 80 12.95 -4.16 -5.97
C GLY A 80 11.99 -3.75 -7.09
N THR A 81 10.70 -3.58 -6.78
CA THR A 81 9.64 -3.21 -7.73
C THR A 81 9.12 -1.78 -7.53
N GLN A 82 9.70 -1.05 -6.57
CA GLN A 82 9.23 0.24 -6.08
C GLN A 82 8.88 1.25 -7.18
N THR A 83 9.73 1.44 -8.20
CA THR A 83 9.47 2.40 -9.28
C THR A 83 8.21 2.05 -10.06
N ALA A 84 8.03 0.77 -10.40
CA ALA A 84 6.86 0.29 -11.13
C ALA A 84 5.60 0.35 -10.25
N ASP A 85 5.72 -0.01 -8.98
CA ASP A 85 4.61 0.02 -8.04
C ASP A 85 4.13 1.44 -7.75
N ILE A 86 5.04 2.42 -7.64
CA ILE A 86 4.68 3.85 -7.50
C ILE A 86 3.91 4.32 -8.73
N ALA A 87 4.38 4.03 -9.93
CA ALA A 87 3.72 4.44 -11.16
C ALA A 87 2.31 3.83 -11.25
N ALA A 88 2.18 2.53 -10.96
CA ALA A 88 0.90 1.84 -10.94
C ALA A 88 -0.05 2.39 -9.86
N ALA A 89 0.45 2.66 -8.65
CA ALA A 89 -0.35 3.18 -7.55
C ALA A 89 -0.90 4.58 -7.87
N LYS A 90 -0.09 5.44 -8.48
CA LYS A 90 -0.52 6.78 -8.91
C LYS A 90 -1.58 6.74 -10.00
N ASP A 91 -1.39 5.91 -11.03
CA ASP A 91 -2.38 5.75 -12.08
C ASP A 91 -3.71 5.21 -11.52
N PHE A 92 -3.64 4.22 -10.63
CA PHE A 92 -4.81 3.66 -9.97
C PHE A 92 -5.52 4.70 -9.09
N TRP A 93 -4.77 5.45 -8.28
CA TRP A 93 -5.32 6.50 -7.43
C TRP A 93 -5.96 7.64 -8.24
N ARG A 94 -5.37 8.03 -9.36
CA ARG A 94 -5.99 9.03 -10.23
C ARG A 94 -7.35 8.60 -10.78
N LYS A 95 -7.53 7.31 -11.05
CA LYS A 95 -8.76 6.75 -11.63
C LYS A 95 -9.84 6.44 -10.60
N HIS A 96 -9.44 5.94 -9.43
CA HIS A 96 -10.35 5.34 -8.45
C HIS A 96 -10.28 6.01 -7.07
N GLY A 97 -9.38 6.99 -6.91
CA GLY A 97 -9.02 7.59 -5.64
C GLY A 97 -10.07 8.48 -5.06
#